data_AF-A0A661V6T7-F1
#
_entry.id   AF-A0A661V6T7-F1
#
_cell.length_a   1.000
_cell.length_b   1.000
_cell.length_c   1.000
_cell.angle_alpha   90.00
_cell.angle_beta   90.00
_cell.angle_gamma   90.00
#
_symmetry.space_group_name_H-M   'P 1'
#
loop_
_entity.id
_entity.type
_entity.pdbx_description
1 polymer ?
#
loop_
_entity_poly.entity_id
_entity_poly.type
_entity_poly.pdbx_seq_one_letter_code
_entity_poly.pdbx_strand_id
1 'polypeptide(L)' 'MDWLFAIIDWIQGLGATVMLPIVIFIIGLILGAKPGRAFRSAVTIGIAFVGINLVIGLMWGNVGDA' A
#
# COMPACT_ATOMS: atom_id res chain seq x y z
N MET A 1 -22.19 2.90 12.08
CA MET A 1 -21.30 3.74 11.25
C MET A 1 -19.84 3.69 11.72
N ASP A 2 -19.56 2.93 12.78
CA ASP A 2 -18.23 2.87 13.43
C ASP A 2 -17.27 1.89 12.74
N TRP A 3 -17.79 0.84 12.10
CA TRP A 3 -17.00 -0.13 11.35
C TRP A 3 -16.28 0.48 10.13
N LEU A 4 -16.87 1.51 9.52
CA LEU A 4 -16.25 2.24 8.41
C LEU A 4 -15.06 3.06 8.92
N PHE A 5 -15.22 3.76 10.04
CA PHE A 5 -14.15 4.54 10.67
C PHE A 5 -13.01 3.65 11.18
N ALA A 6 -13.32 2.47 11.74
CA ALA A 6 -12.29 1.52 12.16
C ALA A 6 -11.45 0.99 10.97
N ILE A 7 -12.07 0.76 9.82
CA ILE A 7 -11.36 0.34 8.59
C ILE A 7 -10.54 1.50 8.03
N ILE A 8 -11.07 2.72 8.05
CA ILE A 8 -10.37 3.92 7.57
C ILE A 8 -9.17 4.25 8.47
N ASP A 9 -9.30 4.19 9.79
CA ASP A 9 -8.19 4.42 10.73
C ASP A 9 -7.10 3.34 10.61
N TRP A 10 -7.50 2.08 10.40
CA TRP A 10 -6.55 1.00 10.12
C TRP A 10 -5.80 1.23 8.79
N ILE A 11 -6.50 1.69 7.75
CA ILE A 11 -5.89 2.04 6.46
C ILE A 11 -4.99 3.28 6.56
N GLN A 12 -5.38 4.29 7.34
CA GLN A 12 -4.57 5.49 7.57
C GLN A 12 -3.30 5.19 8.39
N GLY A 13 -3.39 4.28 9.36
CA GLY A 13 -2.25 3.84 10.18
C GLY A 13 -1.19 3.03 9.41
N LEU A 14 -1.57 2.40 8.30
CA LEU A 14 -0.65 1.68 7.41
C LEU A 14 0.14 2.62 6.46
N GLY A 15 -0.23 3.90 6.43
CA GLY A 15 0.42 4.95 5.62
C GLY A 15 0.05 4.93 4.14
N ALA A 16 0.43 5.99 3.43
CA ALA A 16 0.20 6.18 1.99
C ALA A 16 0.68 4.99 1.12
N THR A 17 1.67 4.27 1.64
CA THR A 17 2.26 3.02 1.16
C THR A 17 1.25 1.89 0.90
N VAL A 18 0.19 1.78 1.71
CA VAL A 18 -0.84 0.72 1.55
C VAL A 18 -2.10 1.23 0.86
N MET A 19 -2.38 2.54 0.98
CA MET A 19 -3.46 3.20 0.25
C MET A 19 -3.28 3.14 -1.27
N LEU A 20 -2.06 3.38 -1.77
CA LEU A 20 -1.76 3.38 -3.21
C LEU A 20 -2.05 2.04 -3.91
N PRO A 21 -1.60 0.88 -3.40
CA PRO A 21 -1.95 -0.43 -3.94
C PRO A 21 -3.46 -0.70 -4.02
N ILE A 22 -4.22 -0.30 -3.01
CA ILE A 22 -5.69 -0.49 -2.96
C ILE A 22 -6.37 0.37 -4.03
N VAL A 23 -5.93 1.62 -4.18
CA VAL A 23 -6.45 2.52 -5.21
C VAL A 23 -6.14 1.97 -6.61
N ILE A 24 -4.93 1.48 -6.85
CA ILE A 24 -4.54 0.86 -8.13
C ILE A 24 -5.35 -0.43 -8.40
N PHE A 25 -5.63 -1.22 -7.36
CA PHE A 25 -6.49 -2.39 -7.47
C PHE A 25 -7.91 -2.02 -7.91
N ILE A 26 -8.52 -1.03 -7.25
CA ILE A 26 -9.89 -0.57 -7.57
C ILE A 26 -9.95 0.06 -8.95
N ILE A 27 -8.99 0.93 -9.30
CA ILE A 27 -8.90 1.53 -10.64
C ILE A 27 -8.70 0.44 -11.71
N GLY A 28 -7.84 -0.55 -11.46
CA GLY A 28 -7.64 -1.68 -12.36
C GLY A 28 -8.92 -2.51 -12.57
N LEU A 29 -9.72 -2.68 -11.51
CA LEU A 29 -10.98 -3.40 -11.56
C LEU A 29 -12.06 -2.63 -12.33
N ILE A 30 -12.14 -1.30 -12.13
CA ILE A 30 -13.05 -0.41 -12.87
C ILE A 30 -12.67 -0.32 -14.35
N LEU A 31 -11.37 -0.34 -14.68
CA LEU A 31 -10.86 -0.35 -16.06
C LEU A 31 -11.03 -1.72 -16.77
N GLY A 32 -11.68 -2.70 -16.13
CA GLY A 32 -11.98 -4.01 -16.74
C GLY A 32 -10.85 -5.03 -16.66
N ALA A 33 -9.86 -4.82 -15.78
CA ALA A 33 -8.88 -5.87 -15.51
C ALA A 33 -9.56 -7.03 -14.76
N LYS A 34 -9.37 -8.26 -15.27
CA LYS A 34 -9.85 -9.47 -14.61
C LYS A 34 -9.40 -9.46 -13.14
N PRO A 35 -10.27 -9.79 -12.18
CA PRO A 35 -9.96 -9.72 -10.75
C PRO A 35 -8.70 -10.52 -10.38
N GLY A 36 -8.46 -11.65 -11.04
CA GLY A 36 -7.23 -12.44 -10.85
C GLY A 36 -5.94 -11.77 -11.36
N ARG A 37 -6.00 -10.85 -12.33
CA ARG A 37 -4.85 -10.04 -12.76
C ARG A 37 -4.66 -8.81 -11.88
N ALA A 38 -5.77 -8.14 -11.53
CA ALA A 38 -5.76 -6.99 -10.63
C ALA A 38 -5.17 -7.38 -9.25
N PHE A 39 -5.51 -8.56 -8.74
CA PHE A 39 -5.03 -9.03 -7.45
C PHE A 39 -3.51 -9.24 -7.46
N ARG A 40 -2.97 -9.88 -8.51
CA ARG A 40 -1.52 -10.04 -8.66
C ARG A 40 -0.81 -8.69 -8.76
N SER A 41 -1.33 -7.74 -9.54
CA SER A 41 -0.71 -6.41 -9.64
C SER A 41 -0.73 -5.67 -8.31
N ALA A 42 -1.82 -5.77 -7.55
CA ALA A 42 -1.92 -5.14 -6.23
C ALA A 42 -0.91 -5.74 -5.24
N VAL A 43 -0.74 -7.07 -5.24
CA VAL A 43 0.24 -7.76 -4.41
C VAL A 43 1.68 -7.39 -4.80
N THR A 44 2.01 -7.36 -6.10
CA THR A 44 3.35 -6.95 -6.58
C THR A 44 3.69 -5.52 -6.17
N ILE A 45 2.73 -4.58 -6.30
CA ILE A 45 2.95 -3.18 -5.91
C ILE A 45 3.03 -3.05 -4.38
N GLY A 46 2.24 -3.81 -3.62
CA GLY A 46 2.34 -3.87 -2.17
C GLY A 46 3.73 -4.31 -1.69
N ILE A 47 4.29 -5.36 -2.31
CA ILE A 47 5.65 -5.84 -1.98
C ILE A 47 6.72 -4.79 -2.32
N ALA A 48 6.59 -4.09 -3.46
CA ALA A 48 7.51 -3.01 -3.84
C ALA A 48 7.49 -1.86 -2.83
N PHE A 49 6.30 -1.46 -2.38
CA PHE A 49 6.13 -0.39 -1.40
C PHE A 49 6.70 -0.75 -0.03
N VAL A 50 6.53 -2.00 0.41
CA VAL A 50 7.17 -2.51 1.64
C VAL A 50 8.69 -2.45 1.50
N GLY A 51 9.26 -2.91 0.39
CA GLY A 51 10.71 -2.88 0.15
C GLY A 51 11.27 -1.46 0.14
N ILE A 52 10.60 -0.49 -0.50
CA ILE A 52 11.02 0.92 -0.52
C ILE A 52 11.01 1.50 0.89
N ASN A 53 9.95 1.30 1.67
CA ASN A 53 9.90 1.80 3.05
C ASN A 53 10.98 1.17 3.93
N LEU A 54 11.31 -0.10 3.70
CA LEU A 54 12.38 -0.78 4.42
C LEU A 54 13.74 -0.18 4.08
N VAL A 55 14.02 0.10 2.80
CA VAL A 55 15.26 0.77 2.38
C VAL A 55 15.31 2.21 2.90
N ILE A 56 14.22 2.97 2.81
CA ILE A 56 14.14 4.34 3.35
C ILE A 56 14.39 4.32 4.86
N GLY A 57 13.77 3.39 5.59
CA GLY A 57 13.97 3.24 7.03
C GLY A 57 15.42 2.89 7.38
N LEU A 58 16.05 2.00 6.62
CA LEU A 58 17.48 1.67 6.80
C LEU A 58 18.39 2.87 6.46
N MET A 59 18.09 3.62 5.40
CA MET A 59 18.85 4.83 5.06
C MET A 59 18.69 5.90 6.15
N TRP A 60 17.47 6.15 6.61
CA TRP A 60 17.18 7.13 7.66
C TRP A 60 17.79 6.73 9.01
N GLY A 61 17.79 5.44 9.34
CA GLY A 61 18.42 4.93 10.57
C GLY A 61 19.95 4.97 10.56
N ASN A 62 20.59 4.85 9.38
CA ASN A 62 22.05 4.94 9.27
C ASN A 62 22.57 6.37 8.99
N VAL A 63 21.74 7.24 8.41
CA VAL A 63 22.10 8.63 8.07
C VAL A 63 21.59 9.64 9.11
N GLY A 64 20.51 9.33 9.85
CA GLY A 64 19.95 10.22 10.87
C GLY A 64 20.62 10.15 12.24
N ASP A 65 21.38 9.08 12.53
CA ASP A 65 22.13 8.86 13.77
C ASP A 65 23.65 9.09 13.61
N ALA A 66 24.08 9.62 12.46
CA ALA A 66 25.47 9.93 12.11
C ALA A 66 25.78 11.43 12.12
#